data_AF-A0A7W1MR73-F1
#
_entry.id   AF-A0A7W1MR73-F1
#
_cell.length_a   1.000
_cell.length_b   1.000
_cell.length_c   1.000
_cell.angle_alpha   90.00
_cell.angle_beta   90.00
_cell.angle_gamma   90.00
#
_symmetry.space_group_name_H-M   'P 1'
#
loop_
_entity.id
_entity.type
_entity.pdbx_description
1 polymer ?
#
loop_
_entity_poly.entity_id
_entity_poly.type
_entity_poly.pdbx_seq_one_letter_code
_entity_poly.pdbx_strand_id
1 'polypeptide(L)'
;MPLDELLESMGRRIDEVTLAALLRRQFQEALELYLKGIRPSTANHLSEAADVLFATKVQSFREALLGCFLAKISDPAIDVRLPYANQGANAFQGRAVDEDIVNPFLQEHQIPCSKGPYLAMFRRSVKFVPETRDGLRDKGAYDVFLTLLDFLENASAGEARPVLRLLLWKFIELREQGKIDLARIQRLSLDQYQKLIDGLLQVPSGGLLPVLLSVAVFQTLRECFELDWEINWQAINAADRASGVGGDITIRSKGTTI
;
A
#
# COMPACT_ATOMS: atom_id res chain seq x y z
N MET A 1 32.70 -12.27 -22.50
CA MET A 1 31.48 -12.91 -22.00
C MET A 1 30.62 -13.22 -23.23
N PRO A 2 30.24 -14.48 -23.49
CA PRO A 2 29.41 -14.85 -24.62
C PRO A 2 28.01 -14.23 -24.51
N LEU A 3 27.35 -13.99 -25.64
CA LEU A 3 26.01 -13.39 -25.71
C LEU A 3 24.94 -14.23 -24.98
N ASP A 4 25.16 -15.54 -24.90
CA ASP A 4 24.28 -16.49 -24.23
C ASP A 4 24.29 -16.32 -22.69
N GLU A 5 25.44 -15.99 -22.09
CA GLU A 5 25.54 -15.66 -20.65
C GLU A 5 24.89 -14.30 -20.31
N LEU A 6 24.84 -13.37 -21.27
CA LEU A 6 24.14 -12.09 -21.13
C LEU A 6 22.62 -12.27 -21.15
N LEU A 7 22.10 -13.18 -21.97
CA LEU A 7 20.66 -13.50 -22.04
C LEU A 7 20.20 -14.33 -20.84
N GLU A 8 21.02 -15.23 -20.30
CA GLU A 8 20.72 -15.95 -19.04
C GLU A 8 20.76 -15.03 -17.80
N SER A 9 21.47 -13.90 -17.88
CA SER A 9 21.50 -12.89 -16.80
C SER A 9 20.25 -11.98 -16.75
N MET A 10 19.37 -12.09 -17.74
CA MET A 10 18.16 -11.29 -17.86
C MET A 10 16.95 -12.16 -17.54
N GLY A 11 16.47 -12.11 -16.30
CA GLY A 11 15.20 -12.71 -15.92
C GLY A 11 14.05 -12.33 -16.86
N ARG A 12 12.96 -13.10 -16.80
CA ARG A 12 11.86 -13.01 -17.77
C ARG A 12 11.27 -11.61 -17.79
N ARG A 13 11.17 -11.04 -18.99
CA ARG A 13 10.43 -9.79 -19.22
C ARG A 13 8.95 -10.08 -19.20
N ILE A 14 8.23 -9.23 -18.48
CA ILE A 14 6.79 -9.26 -18.39
C ILE A 14 6.27 -8.06 -19.17
N ASP A 15 5.20 -8.23 -19.95
CA ASP A 15 4.54 -7.12 -20.62
C ASP A 15 3.68 -6.32 -19.63
N GLU A 16 4.14 -5.10 -19.34
CA GLU A 16 3.51 -4.16 -18.40
C GLU A 16 2.06 -3.84 -18.78
N VAL A 17 1.78 -3.69 -20.08
CA VAL A 17 0.43 -3.37 -20.58
C VAL A 17 -0.53 -4.51 -20.28
N THR A 18 -0.11 -5.75 -20.56
CA THR A 18 -0.89 -6.95 -20.25
C THR A 18 -1.11 -7.10 -18.74
N LEU A 19 -0.10 -6.81 -17.91
CA LEU A 19 -0.20 -6.87 -16.46
C LEU A 19 -1.19 -5.84 -15.89
N ALA A 20 -1.09 -4.59 -16.31
CA ALA A 20 -2.01 -3.54 -15.92
C ALA A 20 -3.46 -3.88 -16.32
N ALA A 21 -3.65 -4.41 -17.54
CA ALA A 21 -4.97 -4.84 -18.01
C ALA A 21 -5.52 -6.02 -17.20
N LEU A 22 -4.68 -7.00 -16.86
CA LEU A 22 -5.04 -8.13 -15.99
C LEU A 22 -5.46 -7.65 -14.61
N LEU A 23 -4.67 -6.79 -13.98
CA LEU A 23 -4.93 -6.24 -12.65
C LEU A 23 -6.25 -5.46 -12.63
N ARG A 24 -6.44 -4.53 -13.57
CA ARG A 24 -7.67 -3.73 -13.69
C ARG A 24 -8.90 -4.60 -13.87
N ARG A 25 -8.83 -5.62 -14.73
CA ARG A 25 -9.93 -6.56 -14.95
C ARG A 25 -10.27 -7.35 -13.68
N GLN A 26 -9.27 -7.95 -13.04
CA GLN A 26 -9.51 -8.74 -11.82
C GLN A 26 -10.01 -7.87 -10.66
N PHE A 27 -9.56 -6.62 -10.59
CA PHE A 27 -10.03 -5.67 -9.58
C PHE A 27 -11.49 -5.28 -9.80
N GLN A 28 -11.89 -5.00 -11.05
CA GLN A 28 -13.28 -4.70 -11.36
C GLN A 28 -14.21 -5.86 -10.99
N GLU A 29 -13.82 -7.10 -11.31
CA GLU A 29 -14.56 -8.29 -10.90
C GLU A 29 -14.62 -8.45 -9.38
N ALA A 30 -13.51 -8.17 -8.66
CA ALA A 30 -13.48 -8.20 -7.19
C ALA A 30 -14.37 -7.11 -6.57
N LEU A 31 -14.40 -5.91 -7.15
CA LEU A 31 -15.22 -4.79 -6.72
C LEU A 31 -16.71 -5.09 -6.89
N GLU A 32 -17.12 -5.66 -8.02
CA GLU A 32 -18.51 -6.07 -8.22
C GLU A 32 -18.97 -7.11 -7.20
N LEU A 33 -18.10 -8.07 -6.88
CA LEU A 33 -18.37 -9.07 -5.84
C LEU A 33 -18.46 -8.42 -4.46
N TYR A 34 -17.53 -7.50 -4.13
CA TYR A 34 -17.54 -6.75 -2.88
C TYR A 34 -18.84 -5.94 -2.70
N LEU A 35 -19.27 -5.21 -3.74
CA LEU A 35 -20.51 -4.43 -3.72
C LEU A 35 -21.76 -5.30 -3.54
N LYS A 36 -21.71 -6.57 -3.97
CA LYS A 36 -22.80 -7.54 -3.78
C LYS A 36 -22.72 -8.27 -2.42
N GLY A 37 -21.70 -8.00 -1.60
CA GLY A 37 -21.45 -8.74 -0.37
C GLY A 37 -21.04 -10.20 -0.60
N ILE A 38 -20.57 -10.53 -1.80
CA ILE A 38 -20.17 -11.89 -2.18
C ILE A 38 -18.66 -12.00 -2.02
N ARG A 39 -18.19 -12.87 -1.11
CA ARG A 39 -16.78 -13.18 -0.98
C ARG A 39 -16.36 -14.17 -2.09
N PRO A 40 -15.22 -13.96 -2.79
CA PRO A 40 -14.74 -14.90 -3.82
C PRO A 40 -14.53 -16.31 -3.26
N SER A 41 -15.09 -17.32 -3.95
CA SER A 41 -14.98 -18.73 -3.57
C SER A 41 -13.59 -19.28 -3.86
N THR A 42 -12.93 -19.80 -2.83
CA THR A 42 -11.59 -20.43 -2.87
C THR A 42 -11.55 -21.57 -1.85
N ALA A 43 -10.51 -22.39 -1.84
CA ALA A 43 -10.35 -23.39 -0.79
C ALA A 43 -10.21 -22.71 0.59
N ASN A 44 -10.84 -23.26 1.63
CA ASN A 44 -10.91 -22.64 2.97
C ASN A 44 -9.54 -22.23 3.51
N HIS A 45 -8.54 -23.11 3.41
CA HIS A 45 -7.18 -22.82 3.87
C HIS A 45 -6.53 -21.63 3.16
N LEU A 46 -6.82 -21.40 1.86
CA LEU A 46 -6.35 -20.23 1.12
C LEU A 46 -7.08 -18.97 1.55
N SER A 47 -8.37 -19.10 1.89
CA SER A 47 -9.17 -17.99 2.39
C SER A 47 -8.70 -17.52 3.76
N GLU A 48 -8.44 -18.47 4.67
CA GLU A 48 -7.89 -18.23 6.01
C GLU A 48 -6.47 -17.65 5.92
N ALA A 49 -5.64 -18.18 5.02
CA ALA A 49 -4.32 -17.61 4.74
C ALA A 49 -4.42 -16.14 4.29
N ALA A 50 -5.34 -15.82 3.38
CA ALA A 50 -5.57 -14.43 2.99
C ALA A 50 -6.04 -13.57 4.18
N ASP A 51 -6.92 -14.07 5.05
CA ASP A 51 -7.35 -13.34 6.25
C ASP A 51 -6.17 -13.01 7.17
N VAL A 52 -5.29 -13.98 7.45
CA VAL A 52 -4.10 -13.76 8.30
C VAL A 52 -3.14 -12.76 7.65
N LEU A 53 -2.91 -12.86 6.34
CA LEU A 53 -2.07 -11.92 5.60
C LEU A 53 -2.64 -10.50 5.63
N PHE A 54 -3.96 -10.35 5.55
CA PHE A 54 -4.63 -9.05 5.62
C PHE A 54 -4.82 -8.51 7.05
N ALA A 55 -4.49 -9.29 8.07
CA ALA A 55 -4.43 -8.84 9.47
C ALA A 55 -3.05 -8.29 9.89
N THR A 56 -1.95 -8.64 9.19
CA THR A 56 -0.60 -8.16 9.57
C THR A 56 -0.45 -6.62 9.47
N LYS A 57 0.51 -6.05 10.20
CA LYS A 57 0.92 -4.64 10.00
C LYS A 57 1.90 -4.46 8.84
N VAL A 58 2.38 -5.55 8.25
CA VAL A 58 3.41 -5.55 7.21
C VAL A 58 2.74 -5.57 5.82
N GLN A 59 2.48 -4.38 5.27
CA GLN A 59 1.72 -4.22 4.01
C GLN A 59 2.42 -4.84 2.80
N SER A 60 3.75 -4.71 2.74
CA SER A 60 4.55 -5.15 1.61
C SER A 60 4.48 -6.66 1.32
N PHE A 61 4.07 -7.52 2.27
CA PHE A 61 3.79 -8.93 1.94
C PHE A 61 2.58 -9.09 1.00
N ARG A 62 1.55 -8.26 1.18
CA ARG A 62 0.33 -8.28 0.35
C ARG A 62 0.62 -7.77 -1.05
N GLU A 63 1.40 -6.69 -1.13
CA GLU A 63 1.85 -6.07 -2.37
C GLU A 63 2.75 -7.02 -3.17
N ALA A 64 3.73 -7.63 -2.50
CA ALA A 64 4.60 -8.63 -3.11
C ALA A 64 3.80 -9.83 -3.63
N LEU A 65 2.84 -10.32 -2.85
CA LEU A 65 2.00 -11.43 -3.26
C LEU A 65 1.14 -11.06 -4.48
N LEU A 66 0.56 -9.85 -4.49
CA LEU A 66 -0.18 -9.35 -5.64
C LEU A 66 0.69 -9.32 -6.90
N GLY A 67 1.92 -8.81 -6.80
CA GLY A 67 2.89 -8.82 -7.90
C GLY A 67 3.22 -10.24 -8.39
N CYS A 68 3.40 -11.20 -7.46
CA CYS A 68 3.65 -12.60 -7.80
C CYS A 68 2.49 -13.23 -8.58
N PHE A 69 1.24 -13.03 -8.14
CA PHE A 69 0.06 -13.54 -8.83
C PHE A 69 -0.05 -12.98 -10.25
N LEU A 70 0.18 -11.68 -10.41
CA LEU A 70 0.16 -11.03 -11.73
C LEU A 70 1.23 -11.60 -12.66
N ALA A 71 2.46 -11.75 -12.16
CA ALA A 71 3.57 -12.32 -12.91
C ALA A 71 3.28 -13.76 -13.36
N LYS A 72 2.91 -14.66 -12.43
CA LYS A 72 2.65 -16.08 -12.74
C LYS A 72 1.46 -16.30 -13.67
N ILE A 73 0.39 -15.52 -13.52
CA ILE A 73 -0.79 -15.62 -14.40
C ILE A 73 -0.44 -15.14 -15.82
N SER A 74 0.42 -14.13 -15.94
CA SER A 74 0.83 -13.60 -17.25
C SER A 74 1.86 -14.49 -17.95
N ASP A 75 2.79 -15.07 -17.20
CA ASP A 75 3.78 -16.01 -17.72
C ASP A 75 3.93 -17.19 -16.74
N PRO A 76 3.33 -18.36 -17.04
CA PRO A 76 3.39 -19.54 -16.18
C PRO A 76 4.80 -20.08 -15.94
N ALA A 77 5.77 -19.74 -16.80
CA ALA A 77 7.16 -20.16 -16.65
C ALA A 77 7.92 -19.40 -15.56
N ILE A 78 7.36 -18.30 -15.03
CA ILE A 78 7.97 -17.55 -13.94
C ILE A 78 8.00 -18.38 -12.66
N ASP A 79 9.15 -18.40 -12.01
CA ASP A 79 9.32 -18.86 -10.63
C ASP A 79 9.05 -17.67 -9.70
N VAL A 80 7.93 -17.68 -9.00
CA VAL A 80 7.51 -16.55 -8.16
C VAL A 80 8.38 -16.42 -6.91
N ARG A 81 9.25 -17.39 -6.60
CA ARG A 81 10.21 -17.28 -5.49
C ARG A 81 11.46 -16.49 -5.85
N LEU A 82 11.63 -16.10 -7.10
CA LEU A 82 12.81 -15.41 -7.62
C LEU A 82 12.48 -13.99 -8.10
N PRO A 83 12.31 -13.00 -7.19
CA PRO A 83 11.85 -11.66 -7.53
C PRO A 83 12.92 -10.73 -8.12
N TYR A 84 14.15 -11.22 -8.35
CA TYR A 84 15.23 -10.44 -8.98
C TYR A 84 15.73 -11.14 -10.24
N ALA A 85 15.86 -10.39 -11.35
CA ALA A 85 16.25 -10.92 -12.66
C ALA A 85 17.55 -11.73 -12.68
N ASN A 86 18.49 -11.45 -11.77
CA ASN A 86 19.76 -12.15 -11.67
C ASN A 86 19.70 -13.47 -10.87
N GLN A 87 18.52 -13.91 -10.45
CA GLN A 87 18.35 -15.13 -9.64
C GLN A 87 18.08 -16.39 -10.45
N GLY A 88 17.93 -16.27 -11.78
CA GLY A 88 17.80 -17.38 -12.71
C GLY A 88 16.97 -17.03 -13.95
N ALA A 89 16.98 -17.91 -14.94
CA ALA A 89 16.29 -17.72 -16.21
C ALA A 89 14.76 -17.55 -16.08
N ASN A 90 14.17 -18.11 -15.02
CA ASN A 90 12.74 -18.01 -14.73
C ASN A 90 12.42 -16.94 -13.67
N ALA A 91 13.41 -16.18 -13.22
CA ALA A 91 13.18 -15.08 -12.29
C ALA A 91 12.40 -13.94 -12.96
N PHE A 92 11.75 -13.11 -12.16
CA PHE A 92 11.03 -11.93 -12.63
C PHE A 92 11.56 -10.66 -11.98
N GLN A 93 11.20 -9.50 -12.52
CA GLN A 93 11.60 -8.20 -11.98
C GLN A 93 10.54 -7.67 -11.03
N GLY A 94 10.49 -8.21 -9.80
CA GLY A 94 9.47 -7.84 -8.83
C GLY A 94 9.44 -6.35 -8.50
N ARG A 95 10.60 -5.69 -8.47
CA ARG A 95 10.66 -4.25 -8.24
C ARG A 95 9.98 -3.44 -9.35
N ALA A 96 10.18 -3.80 -10.61
CA ALA A 96 9.54 -3.13 -11.75
C ALA A 96 8.02 -3.37 -11.72
N VAL A 97 7.60 -4.63 -11.48
CA VAL A 97 6.17 -4.96 -11.29
C VAL A 97 5.54 -4.10 -10.19
N ASP A 98 6.28 -3.82 -9.12
CA ASP A 98 5.78 -2.95 -8.06
C ASP A 98 5.69 -1.48 -8.45
N GLU A 99 6.82 -0.90 -8.85
CA GLU A 99 6.97 0.53 -9.11
C GLU A 99 6.12 0.98 -10.31
N ASP A 100 5.96 0.12 -11.32
CA ASP A 100 5.30 0.47 -12.58
C ASP A 100 3.82 0.06 -12.60
N ILE A 101 3.42 -0.97 -11.84
CA ILE A 101 2.07 -1.55 -11.92
C ILE A 101 1.36 -1.56 -10.57
N VAL A 102 1.86 -2.30 -9.57
CA VAL A 102 1.13 -2.58 -8.33
C VAL A 102 0.96 -1.31 -7.49
N ASN A 103 2.06 -0.63 -7.16
CA ASN A 103 2.01 0.53 -6.28
C ASN A 103 1.20 1.69 -6.90
N PRO A 104 1.43 2.10 -8.17
CA PRO A 104 0.60 3.11 -8.83
C PRO A 104 -0.89 2.75 -8.82
N PHE A 105 -1.24 1.49 -9.09
CA PHE A 105 -2.62 1.03 -9.08
C PHE A 105 -3.26 1.14 -7.68
N LEU A 106 -2.57 0.69 -6.64
CA LEU A 106 -3.08 0.78 -5.27
C LEU A 106 -3.28 2.23 -4.85
N GLN A 107 -2.35 3.13 -5.19
CA GLN A 107 -2.48 4.57 -4.94
C GLN A 107 -3.66 5.19 -5.69
N GLU A 108 -3.80 4.92 -6.99
CA GLU A 108 -4.91 5.41 -7.85
C GLU A 108 -6.27 5.04 -7.24
N HIS A 109 -6.38 3.84 -6.67
CA HIS A 109 -7.61 3.33 -6.05
C HIS A 109 -7.76 3.63 -4.55
N GLN A 110 -6.87 4.46 -3.99
CA GLN A 110 -6.83 4.86 -2.57
C GLN A 110 -6.74 3.67 -1.61
N ILE A 111 -6.12 2.58 -2.04
CA ILE A 111 -5.91 1.39 -1.21
C ILE A 111 -4.66 1.62 -0.34
N PRO A 112 -4.71 1.36 0.97
CA PRO A 112 -3.55 1.46 1.84
C PRO A 112 -2.39 0.58 1.33
N CYS A 113 -1.28 1.21 1.00
CA CYS A 113 -0.06 0.57 0.50
C CYS A 113 1.19 1.22 1.08
N SER A 114 2.31 0.52 0.96
CA SER A 114 3.59 0.94 1.49
C SER A 114 4.19 2.09 0.67
N LYS A 115 4.93 2.98 1.34
CA LYS A 115 5.48 4.21 0.75
C LYS A 115 6.66 3.99 -0.20
N GLY A 116 7.19 2.78 -0.28
CA GLY A 116 8.33 2.43 -1.12
C GLY A 116 8.17 1.00 -1.64
N PRO A 117 9.12 0.51 -2.45
CA PRO A 117 8.91 -0.76 -3.13
C PRO A 117 8.68 -1.92 -2.16
N TYR A 118 7.77 -2.85 -2.46
CA TYR A 118 7.45 -3.97 -1.58
C TYR A 118 8.66 -4.87 -1.31
N LEU A 119 9.68 -4.83 -2.16
CA LEU A 119 10.94 -5.56 -1.95
C LEU A 119 11.87 -4.88 -0.93
N ALA A 120 11.66 -3.60 -0.62
CA ALA A 120 12.55 -2.83 0.26
C ALA A 120 12.52 -3.31 1.72
N MET A 121 11.43 -3.96 2.14
CA MET A 121 11.36 -4.58 3.48
C MET A 121 12.23 -5.84 3.61
N PHE A 122 12.61 -6.44 2.49
CA PHE A 122 13.47 -7.61 2.47
C PHE A 122 14.94 -7.18 2.37
N ARG A 123 15.86 -8.08 2.74
CA ARG A 123 17.28 -7.87 2.45
C ARG A 123 17.50 -7.82 0.94
N ARG A 124 18.62 -7.25 0.49
CA ARG A 124 18.94 -7.16 -0.94
C ARG A 124 19.00 -8.56 -1.56
N SER A 125 18.42 -8.70 -2.75
CA SER A 125 18.49 -9.91 -3.58
C SER A 125 17.96 -11.17 -2.89
N VAL A 126 16.94 -11.05 -2.04
CA VAL A 126 16.32 -12.21 -1.38
C VAL A 126 15.52 -13.09 -2.34
N LYS A 127 15.43 -14.37 -2.01
CA LYS A 127 14.43 -15.28 -2.57
C LYS A 127 13.26 -15.40 -1.58
N PHE A 128 12.07 -15.74 -2.07
CA PHE A 128 10.94 -16.04 -1.20
C PHE A 128 10.98 -17.50 -0.77
N VAL A 129 11.80 -17.77 0.25
CA VAL A 129 12.12 -19.11 0.76
C VAL A 129 12.12 -19.09 2.29
N PRO A 130 11.96 -20.25 2.96
CA PRO A 130 11.90 -20.33 4.42
C PRO A 130 13.09 -19.67 5.13
N GLU A 131 14.28 -19.67 4.53
CA GLU A 131 15.50 -19.07 5.10
C GLU A 131 15.41 -17.54 5.24
N THR A 132 14.60 -16.89 4.39
CA THR A 132 14.40 -15.43 4.45
C THR A 132 13.59 -15.02 5.70
N ARG A 133 12.85 -15.96 6.29
CA ARG A 133 11.98 -15.75 7.47
C ARG A 133 12.69 -15.12 8.65
N ASP A 134 13.94 -15.51 8.92
CA ASP A 134 14.64 -15.09 10.13
C ASP A 134 15.05 -13.61 10.13
N GLY A 135 15.10 -12.99 8.96
CA GLY A 135 15.34 -11.56 8.82
C GLY A 135 14.10 -10.67 8.96
N LEU A 136 12.91 -11.25 9.14
CA LEU A 136 11.63 -10.55 9.03
C LEU A 136 10.96 -10.32 10.38
N ARG A 137 10.27 -9.18 10.47
CA ARG A 137 9.57 -8.74 11.69
C ARG A 137 8.35 -9.60 12.02
N ASP A 138 7.59 -10.00 11.01
CA ASP A 138 6.38 -10.80 11.17
C ASP A 138 6.56 -12.14 10.47
N LYS A 139 7.07 -13.11 11.25
CA LYS A 139 7.37 -14.46 10.76
C LYS A 139 6.10 -15.24 10.43
N GLY A 140 5.03 -15.07 11.22
CA GLY A 140 3.76 -15.76 10.99
C GLY A 140 3.09 -15.32 9.69
N ALA A 141 3.05 -14.01 9.43
CA ALA A 141 2.56 -13.50 8.15
C ALA A 141 3.44 -13.94 6.97
N TYR A 142 4.76 -14.08 7.18
CA TYR A 142 5.65 -14.60 6.17
C TYR A 142 5.41 -16.09 5.87
N ASP A 143 5.16 -16.92 6.89
CA ASP A 143 4.84 -18.34 6.71
C ASP A 143 3.54 -18.51 5.88
N VAL A 144 2.55 -17.65 6.14
CA VAL A 144 1.31 -17.59 5.36
C VAL A 144 1.54 -17.08 3.93
N PHE A 145 2.40 -16.08 3.76
CA PHE A 145 2.83 -15.61 2.44
C PHE A 145 3.48 -16.74 1.63
N LEU A 146 4.36 -17.53 2.23
CA LEU A 146 4.97 -18.70 1.59
C LEU A 146 3.92 -19.77 1.24
N THR A 147 2.94 -20.00 2.12
CA THR A 147 1.84 -20.95 1.84
C THR A 147 1.06 -20.55 0.57
N LEU A 148 0.78 -19.25 0.39
CA LEU A 148 0.08 -18.74 -0.79
C LEU A 148 0.97 -18.79 -2.04
N LEU A 149 2.29 -18.59 -1.91
CA LEU A 149 3.25 -18.77 -3.00
C LEU A 149 3.37 -20.24 -3.41
N ASP A 150 3.37 -21.18 -2.46
CA ASP A 150 3.45 -22.62 -2.73
C ASP A 150 2.23 -23.08 -3.54
N PHE A 151 1.04 -22.58 -3.20
CA PHE A 151 -0.16 -22.77 -4.03
C PHE A 151 0.06 -22.18 -5.43
N LEU A 152 0.49 -20.93 -5.53
CA LEU A 152 0.64 -20.22 -6.79
C LEU A 152 1.65 -20.87 -7.74
N GLU A 153 2.74 -21.44 -7.22
CA GLU A 153 3.76 -22.10 -8.03
C GLU A 153 3.19 -23.27 -8.84
N ASN A 154 2.26 -24.00 -8.23
CA ASN A 154 1.68 -25.22 -8.78
C ASN A 154 0.32 -24.99 -9.45
N ALA A 155 -0.29 -23.81 -9.28
CA ALA A 155 -1.60 -23.48 -9.80
C ALA A 155 -1.54 -23.14 -11.29
N SER A 156 -2.55 -23.60 -12.04
CA SER A 156 -2.84 -23.07 -13.36
C SER A 156 -3.36 -21.62 -13.25
N ALA A 157 -3.31 -20.87 -14.36
CA ALA A 157 -3.90 -19.53 -14.40
C ALA A 157 -5.42 -19.53 -14.06
N GLY A 158 -6.13 -20.63 -14.32
CA GLY A 158 -7.54 -20.79 -13.96
C GLY A 158 -7.76 -20.91 -12.45
N GLU A 159 -6.85 -21.59 -11.74
CA GLU A 159 -6.89 -21.78 -10.29
C GLU A 159 -6.36 -20.55 -9.54
N ALA A 160 -5.35 -19.87 -10.09
CA ALA A 160 -4.76 -18.69 -9.48
C ALA A 160 -5.71 -17.47 -9.50
N ARG A 161 -6.53 -17.31 -10.55
CA ARG A 161 -7.44 -16.16 -10.72
C ARG A 161 -8.46 -15.99 -9.58
N PRO A 162 -9.19 -17.03 -9.12
CA PRO A 162 -10.07 -16.92 -7.96
C PRO A 162 -9.36 -16.41 -6.70
N VAL A 163 -8.12 -16.85 -6.46
CA VAL A 163 -7.33 -16.42 -5.29
C VAL A 163 -6.84 -14.98 -5.47
N LEU A 164 -6.36 -14.61 -6.65
CA LEU A 164 -6.06 -13.21 -6.97
C LEU A 164 -7.29 -12.31 -6.74
N ARG A 165 -8.48 -12.74 -7.15
CA ARG A 165 -9.72 -12.01 -6.92
C ARG A 165 -10.05 -11.89 -5.43
N LEU A 166 -9.78 -12.92 -4.64
CA LEU A 166 -9.90 -12.85 -3.18
C LEU A 166 -8.93 -11.81 -2.58
N LEU A 167 -7.66 -11.79 -3.01
CA LEU A 167 -6.68 -10.80 -2.54
C LEU A 167 -7.13 -9.37 -2.86
N LEU A 168 -7.63 -9.13 -4.07
CA LEU A 168 -8.14 -7.82 -4.49
C LEU A 168 -9.41 -7.43 -3.73
N TRP A 169 -10.31 -8.38 -3.47
CA TRP A 169 -11.47 -8.18 -2.61
C TRP A 169 -11.04 -7.74 -1.20
N LYS A 170 -9.99 -8.36 -0.66
CA LYS A 170 -9.41 -8.00 0.64
C LYS A 170 -8.73 -6.63 0.66
N PHE A 171 -8.09 -6.22 -0.43
CA PHE A 171 -7.60 -4.85 -0.58
C PHE A 171 -8.73 -3.81 -0.58
N ILE A 172 -9.88 -4.13 -1.20
CA ILE A 172 -11.07 -3.27 -1.16
C ILE A 172 -11.63 -3.22 0.26
N GLU A 173 -11.76 -4.36 0.93
CA GLU A 173 -12.18 -4.43 2.34
C GLU A 173 -11.29 -3.54 3.23
N LEU A 174 -9.98 -3.64 3.08
CA LEU A 174 -9.01 -2.82 3.82
C LEU A 174 -9.21 -1.31 3.56
N ARG A 175 -9.47 -0.93 2.31
CA ARG A 175 -9.76 0.47 1.95
C ARG A 175 -11.04 0.96 2.62
N GLU A 176 -12.11 0.19 2.58
CA GLU A 176 -13.40 0.59 3.16
C GLU A 176 -13.34 0.60 4.70
N GLN A 177 -12.59 -0.32 5.33
CA GLN A 177 -12.29 -0.26 6.78
C GLN A 177 -11.50 1.00 7.15
N GLY A 178 -10.65 1.49 6.23
CA GLY A 178 -9.89 2.73 6.40
C GLY A 178 -10.71 4.01 6.22
N LYS A 179 -11.92 3.93 5.62
CA LYS A 179 -12.84 5.06 5.56
C LYS A 179 -13.58 5.17 6.89
N ILE A 180 -13.04 6.00 7.77
CA ILE A 180 -13.72 6.39 9.00
C ILE A 180 -14.94 7.20 8.61
N ASP A 181 -16.14 6.73 8.96
CA ASP A 181 -17.34 7.56 8.96
C ASP A 181 -17.08 8.75 9.87
N LEU A 182 -16.85 9.92 9.26
CA LEU A 182 -16.69 11.16 10.01
C LEU A 182 -18.02 11.43 10.71
N ALA A 183 -18.05 11.15 12.02
CA ALA A 183 -19.14 11.59 12.87
C ALA A 183 -19.26 13.11 12.73
N ARG A 184 -20.32 13.59 12.08
CA ARG A 184 -20.62 15.02 12.03
C ARG A 184 -21.04 15.44 13.43
N ILE A 185 -20.09 15.98 14.16
CA ILE A 185 -20.34 16.53 15.49
C ILE A 185 -21.27 17.74 15.31
N GLN A 186 -22.53 17.59 15.73
CA GLN A 186 -23.48 18.69 15.73
C GLN A 186 -23.37 19.45 17.05
N ARG A 187 -22.97 20.73 16.97
CA ARG A 187 -22.90 21.72 18.07
C ARG A 187 -22.32 21.18 19.38
N LEU A 188 -21.00 21.31 19.55
CA LEU A 188 -20.37 21.14 20.86
C LEU A 188 -20.58 22.38 21.73
N SER A 189 -20.81 22.15 23.02
CA SER A 189 -20.61 23.16 24.06
C SER A 189 -19.11 23.47 24.22
N LEU A 190 -18.79 24.61 24.85
CA LEU A 190 -17.41 25.00 25.12
C LEU A 190 -16.66 23.93 25.94
N ASP A 191 -17.31 23.35 26.95
CA ASP A 191 -16.73 22.26 27.76
C ASP A 191 -16.43 21.01 26.93
N GLN A 192 -17.26 20.71 25.93
CA GLN A 192 -17.02 19.59 25.02
C GLN A 192 -15.89 19.88 24.03
N TYR A 193 -15.76 21.12 23.56
CA TYR A 193 -14.58 21.53 22.77
C TYR A 193 -13.30 21.37 23.59
N GLN A 194 -13.30 21.80 24.86
CA GLN A 194 -12.15 21.65 25.74
C GLN A 194 -11.77 20.18 25.89
N LYS A 195 -12.72 19.31 26.24
CA LYS A 195 -12.48 17.86 26.36
C LYS A 195 -11.98 17.23 25.06
N LEU A 196 -12.51 17.64 23.92
CA LEU A 196 -12.09 17.15 22.61
C LEU A 196 -10.65 17.55 22.31
N ILE A 197 -10.32 18.84 22.47
CA ILE A 197 -8.97 19.36 22.22
C ILE A 197 -7.97 18.71 23.17
N ASP A 198 -8.30 18.62 24.47
CA ASP A 198 -7.45 17.96 25.46
C ASP A 198 -7.23 16.49 25.12
N GLY A 199 -8.30 15.78 24.74
CA GLY A 199 -8.22 14.39 24.31
C GLY A 199 -7.33 14.21 23.09
N LEU A 200 -7.48 15.07 22.07
CA LEU A 200 -6.64 15.05 20.88
C LEU A 200 -5.16 15.32 21.20
N LEU A 201 -4.87 16.28 22.07
CA LEU A 201 -3.49 16.62 22.46
C LEU A 201 -2.83 15.54 23.33
N GLN A 202 -3.61 14.68 24.00
CA GLN A 202 -3.09 13.53 24.75
C GLN A 202 -2.74 12.32 23.87
N VAL A 203 -3.23 12.26 22.63
CA VAL A 203 -2.91 11.16 21.72
C VAL A 203 -1.48 11.30 21.20
N PRO A 204 -0.60 10.29 21.39
CA PRO A 204 0.75 10.32 20.84
C PRO A 204 0.72 10.40 19.31
N SER A 205 1.03 11.59 18.76
CA SER A 205 0.96 11.84 17.32
C SER A 205 2.29 12.32 16.70
N GLY A 206 3.37 12.37 17.49
CA GLY A 206 4.64 12.96 17.06
C GLY A 206 4.52 14.43 16.65
N GLY A 207 3.55 15.17 17.21
CA GLY A 207 3.29 16.59 16.92
C GLY A 207 2.16 16.83 15.89
N LEU A 208 1.69 15.81 15.16
CA LEU A 208 0.73 15.99 14.06
C LEU A 208 -0.59 16.62 14.50
N LEU A 209 -1.18 16.15 15.60
CA LEU A 209 -2.46 16.67 16.09
C LEU A 209 -2.35 18.14 16.54
N PRO A 210 -1.31 18.56 17.30
CA PRO A 210 -1.05 19.99 17.56
C PRO A 210 -0.95 20.87 16.31
N VAL A 211 -0.27 20.40 15.26
CA VAL A 211 -0.15 21.16 13.99
C VAL A 211 -1.51 21.28 13.31
N LEU A 212 -2.25 20.18 13.17
CA LEU A 212 -3.57 20.19 12.55
C LEU A 212 -4.58 21.06 13.31
N LEU A 213 -4.53 21.03 14.65
CA LEU A 213 -5.36 21.90 15.49
C LEU A 213 -5.02 23.38 15.26
N SER A 214 -3.73 23.74 15.22
CA SER A 214 -3.29 25.10 14.92
C SER A 214 -3.74 25.57 13.54
N VAL A 215 -3.57 24.74 12.51
CA VAL A 215 -4.02 25.03 11.14
C VAL A 215 -5.53 25.27 11.10
N ALA A 216 -6.33 24.40 11.74
CA ALA A 216 -7.77 24.54 11.80
C ALA A 216 -8.20 25.83 12.51
N VAL A 217 -7.51 26.23 13.58
CA VAL A 217 -7.75 27.51 14.27
C VAL A 217 -7.46 28.68 13.34
N PHE A 218 -6.33 28.71 12.66
CA PHE A 218 -6.00 29.80 11.73
C PHE A 218 -6.97 29.88 10.54
N GLN A 219 -7.39 28.74 9.99
CA GLN A 219 -8.40 28.69 8.95
C GLN A 219 -9.74 29.25 9.45
N THR A 220 -10.14 28.88 10.67
CA THR A 220 -11.35 29.39 11.30
C THR A 220 -11.26 30.90 11.54
N LEU A 221 -10.13 31.41 12.04
CA LEU A 221 -9.92 32.85 12.22
C LEU A 221 -9.99 33.60 10.88
N ARG A 222 -9.34 33.06 9.84
CA ARG A 222 -9.39 33.64 8.49
C ARG A 222 -10.83 33.75 8.01
N GLU A 223 -11.63 32.72 8.19
CA GLU A 223 -13.03 32.68 7.75
C GLU A 223 -13.94 33.57 8.60
N CYS A 224 -13.78 33.57 9.91
CA CYS A 224 -14.61 34.37 10.81
C CYS A 224 -14.33 35.89 10.72
N PHE A 225 -13.09 36.27 10.43
CA PHE A 225 -12.65 37.67 10.39
C PHE A 225 -12.31 38.17 8.98
N GLU A 226 -12.59 37.38 7.94
CA GLU A 226 -12.33 37.71 6.54
C GLU A 226 -10.89 38.17 6.27
N LEU A 227 -9.92 37.49 6.90
CA LEU A 227 -8.50 37.86 6.82
C LEU A 227 -7.92 37.43 5.47
N ASP A 228 -6.96 38.21 4.94
CA ASP A 228 -6.25 37.93 3.70
C ASP A 228 -5.10 36.92 3.86
N TRP A 229 -5.28 35.98 4.79
CA TRP A 229 -4.26 35.02 5.18
C TRP A 229 -4.16 33.85 4.22
N GLU A 230 -2.96 33.63 3.67
CA GLU A 230 -2.56 32.40 3.03
C GLU A 230 -1.92 31.47 4.08
N ILE A 231 -2.54 30.31 4.31
CA ILE A 231 -2.11 29.36 5.35
C ILE A 231 -1.56 28.12 4.65
N ASN A 232 -0.24 27.94 4.73
CA ASN A 232 0.47 26.77 4.22
C ASN A 232 1.01 25.95 5.39
N TRP A 233 1.00 24.62 5.27
CA TRP A 233 1.55 23.74 6.30
C TRP A 233 2.18 22.51 5.66
N GLN A 234 3.10 21.88 6.38
CA GLN A 234 3.81 20.69 5.93
C GLN A 234 3.82 19.61 7.02
N ALA A 235 4.15 18.37 6.64
CA ALA A 235 4.36 17.31 7.61
C ALA A 235 5.60 17.61 8.46
N ILE A 236 5.58 17.21 9.74
CA ILE A 236 6.57 17.53 10.80
C ILE A 236 7.99 17.02 10.52
N ASN A 237 8.20 16.31 9.40
CA ASN A 237 9.51 15.82 8.95
C ASN A 237 9.81 16.21 7.49
N ALA A 238 9.11 17.19 6.92
CA ALA A 238 9.41 17.69 5.58
C ALA A 238 10.69 18.54 5.62
N ALA A 239 11.61 18.31 4.68
CA ALA A 239 12.85 19.07 4.63
C ALA A 239 12.59 20.53 4.25
N ASP A 240 12.89 21.47 5.16
CA ASP A 240 12.56 22.90 5.10
C ASP A 240 13.08 23.67 3.87
N ARG A 241 13.97 23.06 3.06
CA ARG A 241 14.73 23.79 2.04
C ARG A 241 14.08 23.81 0.65
N ALA A 242 13.03 23.01 0.39
CA ALA A 242 12.45 22.86 -0.95
C ALA A 242 11.09 23.56 -1.14
N SER A 243 10.40 23.97 -0.08
CA SER A 243 8.98 24.36 -0.13
C SER A 243 8.69 25.85 0.12
N GLY A 244 9.69 26.66 0.52
CA GLY A 244 9.49 28.10 0.76
C GLY A 244 8.62 28.45 1.98
N VAL A 245 8.30 27.46 2.81
CA VAL A 245 7.60 27.55 4.11
C VAL A 245 8.68 27.69 5.20
N GLY A 246 8.49 28.60 6.15
CA GLY A 246 9.50 28.92 7.19
C GLY A 246 9.46 27.98 8.41
N GLY A 247 8.52 27.04 8.45
CA GLY A 247 8.31 26.06 9.52
C GLY A 247 7.08 25.17 9.21
N ASP A 248 6.63 24.40 10.20
CA ASP A 248 5.50 23.46 10.06
C ASP A 248 4.20 24.13 9.58
N ILE A 249 4.00 25.40 9.97
CA ILE A 249 2.91 26.26 9.52
C ILE A 249 3.51 27.61 9.11
N THR A 250 3.11 28.14 7.97
CA THR A 250 3.46 29.50 7.51
C THR A 250 2.20 30.23 7.13
N ILE A 251 2.02 31.41 7.71
CA ILE A 251 0.92 32.32 7.40
C ILE A 251 1.50 33.51 6.67
N ARG A 252 0.89 33.90 5.56
CA ARG A 252 1.25 35.12 4.83
C ARG A 252 0.05 36.04 4.69
N SER A 253 0.28 37.34 4.78
CA SER A 253 -0.67 38.39 4.41
C SER A 253 0.01 39.29 3.38
N LYS A 254 -0.63 39.49 2.22
CA LYS A 254 -0.10 40.29 1.09
C LYS A 254 1.34 39.93 0.70
N GLY A 255 1.65 38.63 0.70
CA GLY A 255 2.98 38.11 0.35
C GLY A 255 4.05 38.24 1.44
N THR A 256 3.72 38.75 2.63
CA THR A 256 4.64 38.85 3.77
C THR A 256 4.27 37.82 4.84
N THR A 257 5.25 37.07 5.35
CA THR A 257 5.06 36.14 6.46
C THR A 257 4.77 36.92 7.75
N ILE A 258 3.77 36.47 8.51
CA ILE A 258 3.34 37.06 9.80
C ILE A 258 3.47 36.07 10.95
#